data_AF-A0A836RYX4-F1
#
_entry.id   AF-A0A836RYX4-F1
#
_cell.length_a   1.000
_cell.length_b   1.000
_cell.length_c   1.000
_cell.angle_alpha   90.00
_cell.angle_beta   90.00
_cell.angle_gamma   90.00
#
_symmetry.space_group_name_H-M   'P 1'
#
loop_
_entity.id
_entity.type
_entity.pdbx_description
1 polymer ?
#
loop_
_entity_poly.entity_id
_entity_poly.type
_entity_poly.pdbx_seq_one_letter_code
_entity_poly.pdbx_strand_id
1 'polypeptide(L)'
;MICLDTNILYNYMFKTELTEKAILKSYAHEGFAITTIVLNELIYIVLAKVTGKRGYALRRYVKARGYPSEIIDKVITVFEQLEIAVLPDVTDPRLVLETARRLSTPTSRRDDSPNL
;
A
#
# COMPACT_ATOMS: atom_id res chain seq x y z
N MET A 1 11.46 3.61 -7.21
CA MET A 1 10.07 3.71 -6.73
C MET A 1 9.73 2.47 -5.95
N ILE A 2 9.41 2.65 -4.68
CA ILE A 2 9.14 1.57 -3.73
C ILE A 2 7.63 1.47 -3.54
N CYS A 3 7.08 0.27 -3.77
CA CYS A 3 5.68 0.00 -3.46
C CYS A 3 5.52 -0.28 -1.96
N LEU A 4 4.71 0.53 -1.29
CA LEU A 4 4.41 0.39 0.13
C LEU A 4 3.18 -0.51 0.34
N ASP A 5 3.27 -1.36 1.35
CA ASP A 5 2.16 -2.20 1.81
C ASP A 5 1.28 -1.45 2.83
N THR A 6 0.01 -1.85 2.92
CA THR A 6 -0.96 -1.41 3.92
C THR A 6 -0.37 -1.38 5.34
N ASN A 7 0.40 -2.41 5.72
CA ASN A 7 0.98 -2.54 7.07
C ASN A 7 2.03 -1.47 7.37
N ILE A 8 2.86 -1.10 6.39
CA ILE A 8 3.88 -0.05 6.55
C ILE A 8 3.20 1.29 6.83
N LEU A 9 2.17 1.61 6.04
CA LEU A 9 1.41 2.85 6.20
C LEU A 9 0.62 2.89 7.50
N TYR A 10 0.00 1.77 7.89
CA TYR A 10 -0.68 1.65 9.18
C TYR A 10 0.26 1.93 10.35
N ASN A 11 1.43 1.28 10.36
CA ASN A 11 2.42 1.44 11.40
C ASN A 11 2.96 2.88 11.46
N TYR A 12 3.18 3.50 10.30
CA TYR A 12 3.56 4.91 10.20
C TYR A 12 2.49 5.85 10.79
N MET A 13 1.21 5.66 10.42
CA MET A 13 0.09 6.49 10.86
C MET A 13 -0.13 6.41 12.37
N PHE A 14 -0.03 5.21 12.95
CA PHE A 14 -0.28 4.97 14.37
C PHE A 14 0.99 4.98 15.22
N LYS A 15 2.13 5.38 14.64
CA LYS A 15 3.43 5.50 15.32
C LYS A 15 3.82 4.23 16.09
N THR A 16 3.64 3.08 15.48
CA THR A 16 4.10 1.82 16.08
C THR A 16 5.61 1.70 15.91
N GLU A 17 6.25 0.88 16.74
CA GLU A 17 7.70 0.63 16.69
C GLU A 17 8.15 -0.08 15.40
N LEU A 18 7.21 -0.61 14.62
CA LEU A 18 7.48 -1.41 13.43
C LEU A 18 7.80 -0.56 12.19
N THR A 19 7.51 0.74 12.19
CA THR A 19 7.85 1.63 11.07
C THR A 19 8.27 2.98 11.60
N GLU A 20 9.58 3.13 11.81
CA GLU A 20 10.15 4.42 12.16
C GLU A 20 10.05 5.40 10.99
N LYS A 21 9.64 6.64 11.28
CA LYS A 21 9.60 7.72 10.28
C LYS A 21 10.96 7.95 9.61
N ALA A 22 12.05 7.67 10.32
CA ALA A 22 13.42 7.81 9.81
C ALA A 22 13.69 6.86 8.64
N ILE A 23 13.14 5.64 8.67
CA ILE A 23 13.32 4.63 7.62
C ILE A 23 12.66 5.10 6.33
N LEU A 24 11.40 5.55 6.36
CA LEU A 24 10.76 6.05 5.14
C LEU A 24 11.47 7.29 4.59
N LYS A 25 12.02 8.15 5.46
CA LYS A 25 12.81 9.31 4.99
C LYS A 25 14.10 8.90 4.28
N SER A 26 14.79 7.84 4.71
CA SER A 26 16.03 7.41 4.04
C SER A 26 15.78 6.93 2.61
N TYR A 27 14.58 6.42 2.32
CA TYR A 27 14.18 5.96 0.99
C TYR A 27 13.38 6.97 0.18
N ALA A 28 13.12 8.18 0.70
CA ALA A 28 12.28 9.17 0.02
C ALA A 28 12.80 9.53 -1.39
N HIS A 29 14.12 9.47 -1.60
CA HIS A 29 14.76 9.72 -2.89
C HIS A 29 14.37 8.70 -3.99
N GLU A 30 13.88 7.51 -3.63
CA GLU A 30 13.43 6.51 -4.59
C GLU A 30 11.99 6.74 -5.08
N GLY A 31 11.22 7.59 -4.39
CA GLY A 31 9.78 7.79 -4.58
C GLY A 31 8.93 6.63 -4.09
N PHE A 32 7.72 6.92 -3.62
CA PHE A 32 6.79 5.93 -3.08
C PHE A 32 5.56 5.75 -3.96
N ALA A 33 5.09 4.50 -4.03
CA ALA A 33 3.84 4.17 -4.68
C ALA A 33 3.02 3.19 -3.84
N ILE A 34 1.72 3.15 -4.11
CA ILE A 34 0.80 2.12 -3.63
C ILE A 34 -0.16 1.75 -4.74
N THR A 35 -0.86 0.63 -4.59
CA THR A 35 -1.99 0.31 -5.47
C THR A 35 -3.32 0.76 -4.88
N THR A 36 -4.38 0.85 -5.69
CA THR A 36 -5.72 1.22 -5.22
C THR A 36 -6.28 0.19 -4.21
N ILE A 37 -5.90 -1.10 -4.31
CA ILE A 37 -6.19 -2.12 -3.29
C ILE A 37 -5.57 -1.72 -1.95
N VAL A 38 -4.29 -1.37 -1.91
CA VAL A 38 -3.60 -0.94 -0.68
C VAL A 38 -4.26 0.30 -0.07
N LEU A 39 -4.67 1.28 -0.90
CA LEU A 39 -5.44 2.44 -0.44
C LEU A 39 -6.76 2.03 0.22
N ASN A 40 -7.53 1.15 -0.43
CA ASN A 40 -8.82 0.68 0.08
C ASN A 40 -8.66 -0.09 1.40
N GLU A 41 -7.66 -0.95 1.49
CA GLU A 41 -7.33 -1.69 2.70
C GLU A 41 -6.93 -0.74 3.84
N LEU A 42 -6.06 0.22 3.57
CA LEU A 42 -5.60 1.20 4.55
C LEU A 42 -6.78 1.98 5.15
N ILE A 43 -7.67 2.52 4.31
CA ILE A 43 -8.88 3.22 4.77
C ILE A 43 -9.71 2.32 5.67
N TYR A 44 -9.91 1.06 5.26
CA TYR A 44 -10.71 0.11 6.03
C TYR A 44 -10.11 -0.20 7.40
N ILE A 45 -8.80 -0.45 7.49
CA ILE A 45 -8.16 -0.80 8.77
C ILE A 45 -8.03 0.41 9.71
N VAL A 46 -7.75 1.60 9.17
CA VAL A 46 -7.69 2.85 9.95
C VAL A 46 -9.08 3.13 10.53
N LEU A 47 -10.13 2.99 9.70
CA LEU A 47 -11.50 3.14 10.15
C LEU A 47 -11.88 2.11 11.22
N ALA A 48 -11.47 0.85 11.05
CA ALA A 48 -11.71 -0.19 12.04
C ALA A 48 -11.03 0.13 13.38
N LYS A 49 -9.80 0.66 13.33
CA LYS A 49 -9.02 1.05 14.51
C LYS A 49 -9.67 2.22 15.27
N VAL A 50 -10.09 3.26 14.54
CA VAL A 50 -10.69 4.47 15.14
C VAL A 50 -12.10 4.22 15.66
N THR A 51 -12.92 3.46 14.93
CA THR A 51 -14.33 3.23 15.32
C THR A 51 -14.50 2.05 16.29
N GLY A 52 -13.48 1.21 16.44
CA GLY A 52 -13.55 -0.06 17.18
C GLY A 52 -14.46 -1.11 16.51
N LYS A 53 -14.89 -0.88 15.26
CA LYS A 53 -15.81 -1.78 14.53
C LYS A 53 -15.06 -2.57 13.47
N ARG A 54 -15.52 -3.80 13.21
CA ARG A 54 -14.96 -4.66 12.17
C ARG A 54 -16.07 -5.36 11.37
N GLY A 55 -15.71 -5.85 10.19
CA GLY A 55 -16.58 -6.66 9.35
C GLY A 55 -17.93 -5.99 9.08
N TYR A 56 -19.01 -6.73 9.30
CA TYR A 56 -20.36 -6.25 9.05
C TYR A 56 -20.73 -4.99 9.85
N ALA A 57 -20.27 -4.86 11.09
CA ALA A 57 -20.54 -3.70 11.92
C ALA A 57 -19.91 -2.41 11.35
N LEU A 58 -18.70 -2.53 10.79
CA LEU A 58 -18.03 -1.41 10.14
C LEU A 58 -18.73 -1.00 8.83
N ARG A 59 -19.15 -1.99 8.03
CA ARG A 59 -19.93 -1.72 6.80
C ARG A 59 -21.23 -0.98 7.10
N ARG A 60 -21.96 -1.39 8.14
CA ARG A 60 -23.18 -0.68 8.58
C ARG A 60 -22.87 0.74 9.06
N TYR A 61 -21.79 0.94 9.79
CA TYR A 61 -21.35 2.27 10.23
C TYR A 61 -21.10 3.19 9.04
N VAL A 62 -20.30 2.74 8.06
CA VAL A 62 -20.00 3.53 6.84
C VAL A 62 -21.28 3.80 6.05
N LYS A 63 -22.15 2.80 5.87
CA LYS A 63 -23.42 2.99 5.15
C LYS A 63 -24.32 4.04 5.81
N ALA A 64 -24.33 4.11 7.14
CA ALA A 64 -25.20 5.02 7.89
C ALA A 64 -24.62 6.43 8.06
N ARG A 65 -23.29 6.57 8.12
CA ARG A 65 -22.63 7.83 8.51
C ARG A 65 -21.62 8.35 7.48
N GLY A 66 -21.35 7.60 6.42
CA GLY A 66 -20.24 7.84 5.53
C GLY A 66 -18.88 7.54 6.18
N TYR A 67 -17.83 7.92 5.47
CA TYR A 67 -16.47 7.92 6.01
C TYR A 67 -16.25 9.19 6.84
N PRO A 68 -15.76 9.09 8.09
CA PRO A 68 -15.43 10.27 8.89
C PRO A 68 -14.33 11.10 8.21
N SER A 69 -14.58 12.40 8.00
CA SER A 69 -13.64 13.31 7.32
C SER A 69 -12.26 13.33 7.98
N GLU A 70 -12.21 13.40 9.31
CA GLU A 70 -10.95 13.40 10.07
C GLU A 70 -10.04 12.20 9.75
N ILE A 71 -10.63 11.04 9.43
CA ILE A 71 -9.87 9.84 9.07
C ILE A 71 -9.34 9.96 7.64
N ILE A 72 -10.19 10.42 6.72
CA ILE A 72 -9.82 10.62 5.32
C ILE A 72 -8.72 11.68 5.22
N ASP A 73 -8.86 12.80 5.93
CA ASP A 73 -7.88 13.88 5.95
C ASP A 73 -6.52 13.41 6.48
N LYS A 74 -6.49 12.53 7.50
CA LYS A 74 -5.25 11.93 7.99
C LYS A 74 -4.58 11.03 6.95
N VAL A 75 -5.35 10.24 6.20
CA VAL A 75 -4.82 9.40 5.11
C VAL A 75 -4.26 10.29 4.00
N ILE A 76 -5.00 11.30 3.57
CA ILE A 76 -4.57 12.28 2.55
C ILE A 76 -3.28 12.97 2.99
N THR A 77 -3.22 13.47 4.22
CA THR A 77 -2.03 14.12 4.77
C THR A 77 -0.79 13.22 4.70
N VAL A 78 -0.93 11.93 5.00
CA VAL A 78 0.20 10.97 4.93
C VAL A 78 0.67 10.81 3.49
N PHE A 79 -0.26 10.78 2.53
CA PHE A 79 0.06 10.59 1.12
C PHE A 79 0.76 11.82 0.55
N GLU A 80 0.29 13.02 0.92
CA GLU A 80 0.94 14.28 0.56
C GLU A 80 2.33 14.40 1.19
N GLN A 81 2.47 14.08 2.49
CA GLN A 81 3.75 14.17 3.21
C GLN A 81 4.82 13.21 2.68
N LEU A 82 4.41 12.07 2.14
CA LEU A 82 5.29 11.05 1.59
C LEU A 82 5.33 11.07 0.07
N GLU A 83 4.63 12.02 -0.58
CA GLU A 83 4.53 12.14 -2.04
C GLU A 83 4.18 10.79 -2.72
N ILE A 84 3.21 10.07 -2.15
CA ILE A 84 2.82 8.72 -2.60
C ILE A 84 2.03 8.80 -3.91
N ALA A 85 2.52 8.12 -4.94
CA ALA A 85 1.76 7.86 -6.16
C ALA A 85 0.76 6.71 -5.97
N VAL A 86 -0.50 6.91 -6.36
CA VAL A 86 -1.51 5.83 -6.37
C VAL A 86 -1.58 5.23 -7.77
N LEU A 87 -1.22 3.96 -7.88
CA LEU A 87 -1.22 3.19 -9.12
C LEU A 87 -2.53 2.40 -9.26
N PRO A 88 -3.14 2.35 -10.44
CA PRO A 88 -4.31 1.52 -10.68
C PRO A 88 -3.95 0.03 -10.58
N ASP A 89 -4.84 -0.77 -10.01
CA ASP A 89 -4.67 -2.23 -9.99
C ASP A 89 -4.94 -2.86 -11.35
N VAL A 90 -4.19 -3.93 -11.65
CA VAL A 90 -4.53 -4.84 -12.74
C VAL A 90 -5.65 -5.76 -12.27
N THR A 91 -6.85 -5.58 -12.83
CA THR A 91 -8.03 -6.38 -12.44
C THR A 91 -8.28 -7.59 -13.34
N ASP A 92 -7.53 -7.75 -14.45
CA ASP A 92 -7.66 -8.92 -15.32
C ASP A 92 -6.96 -10.15 -14.70
N PRO A 93 -7.70 -11.19 -14.29
CA PRO A 93 -7.11 -12.37 -13.67
C PRO A 93 -6.11 -13.09 -14.58
N ARG A 94 -6.31 -13.08 -15.91
CA ARG A 94 -5.38 -13.73 -16.84
C ARG A 94 -4.04 -13.02 -16.85
N LEU A 95 -4.06 -11.69 -16.95
CA LEU A 95 -2.84 -10.89 -16.95
C LEU A 95 -2.07 -11.02 -15.64
N VAL A 96 -2.78 -11.06 -14.50
CA VAL A 96 -2.17 -11.30 -13.18
C VAL A 96 -1.47 -12.65 -13.14
N LEU A 97 -2.16 -13.73 -13.54
CA LEU A 97 -1.61 -15.09 -13.54
C LEU A 97 -0.44 -15.25 -14.51
N GLU A 98 -0.52 -14.65 -15.70
CA GLU A 98 0.59 -14.65 -16.67
C GLU A 98 1.81 -13.90 -16.15
N THR A 99 1.61 -12.73 -15.55
CA THR A 99 2.69 -11.95 -14.94
C THR A 99 3.35 -12.72 -13.81
N ALA A 100 2.56 -13.34 -12.92
CA ALA A 100 3.06 -14.18 -11.84
C ALA A 100 3.91 -15.34 -12.37
N ARG A 101 3.47 -16.02 -13.44
CA ARG A 101 4.24 -17.08 -14.12
C ARG A 101 5.57 -16.56 -14.67
N ARG A 102 5.56 -15.41 -15.35
CA ARG A 102 6.79 -14.80 -15.90
C ARG A 102 7.81 -14.49 -14.81
N LEU A 103 7.36 -13.94 -13.68
CA LEU A 103 8.21 -13.57 -12.54
C LEU A 103 8.72 -14.79 -11.75
N SER A 104 8.01 -15.90 -11.78
CA SER A 104 8.41 -17.16 -11.11
C SER A 104 9.28 -18.07 -11.99
N THR A 105 9.49 -17.71 -13.26
CA THR A 105 10.45 -18.41 -14.12
C THR A 105 11.84 -17.85 -13.83
N PRO A 106 12.84 -18.65 -13.41
CA PRO A 106 14.18 -18.15 -13.17
C PRO A 106 14.70 -17.49 -14.45
N THR A 107 15.12 -16.23 -14.36
CA THR A 107 15.90 -15.60 -15.43
C THR A 107 17.11 -16.49 -15.67
N SER A 108 17.15 -17.24 -16.76
CA SER A 108 18.35 -17.97 -17.17
C SER A 108 19.49 -16.96 -17.15
N ARG A 109 20.54 -17.24 -16.36
CA ARG A 109 21.78 -16.47 -16.34
C ARG A 109 22.14 -16.14 -17.78
N ARG A 110 22.20 -14.85 -18.12
CA ARG A 110 22.96 -14.43 -19.30
C ARG A 110 24.41 -14.72 -18.94
N ASP A 111 24.90 -15.88 -19.34
CA ASP A 111 26.32 -16.13 -19.47
C ASP A 111 26.83 -15.27 -20.64
N ASP A 112 26.99 -13.98 -20.39
CA ASP A 112 27.81 -13.11 -21.22
C ASP A 112 29.23 -13.15 -20.65
N SER A 113 29.91 -14.29 -20.82
CA SER A 113 31.37 -14.33 -20.74
C SER A 113 31.91 -14.11 -22.16
N PRO A 114 32.63 -13.01 -22.44
CA PRO A 114 33.30 -12.85 -23.71
C PRO A 114 34.43 -13.88 -23.79
N ASN A 115 34.42 -14.69 -24.84
CA ASN A 115 35.55 -15.57 -25.18
C ASN A 115 36.82 -14.72 -25.31
N LEU A 116 37.79 -14.95 -24.42
CA LEU A 116 39.19 -14.59 -24.57
C LEU A 116 40.03 -15.82 -24.22
#